data_AF-A0A7V3T0M9-F1
#
_entry.id   AF-A0A7V3T0M9-F1
#
_cell.length_a   1.000
_cell.length_b   1.000
_cell.length_c   1.000
_cell.angle_alpha   90.00
_cell.angle_beta   90.00
_cell.angle_gamma   90.00
#
_symmetry.space_group_name_H-M   'P 1'
#
loop_
_entity.id
_entity.type
_entity.pdbx_description
1 polymer ?
#
loop_
_entity_poly.entity_id
_entity_poly.type
_entity_poly.pdbx_seq_one_letter_code
_entity_poly.pdbx_strand_id
1 'polypeptide(L)'
;MRIYVCPGSFDPVTNGHLDIIERASRLCDKLIVAVLTNRSKKPLFTLEERVELLRLALKHNPNIEIESFSGLLVDFMKAKNATAIVKGLRPVLDFEYELQMALLNRNLEPDIETVFLITNIDYAYLSSSAVKELAS
;
A
#
# COMPACT_ATOMS: atom_id res chain seq x y z
N MET A 1 9.27 -14.24 12.42
CA MET A 1 9.04 -13.89 11.00
C MET A 1 8.48 -12.49 10.96
N ARG A 2 9.12 -11.56 10.25
CA ARG A 2 8.69 -10.17 10.07
C ARG A 2 7.69 -10.10 8.92
N ILE A 3 6.43 -9.82 9.24
CA ILE A 3 5.35 -9.67 8.26
C ILE A 3 4.97 -8.20 8.21
N TYR A 4 5.16 -7.57 7.05
CA TYR A 4 4.77 -6.17 6.82
C TYR A 4 3.58 -6.09 5.87
N VAL A 5 2.82 -5.00 5.96
CA VAL A 5 1.67 -4.72 5.09
C VAL A 5 1.90 -3.42 4.33
N CYS A 6 1.75 -3.45 3.00
CA CYS A 6 1.74 -2.27 2.14
C CYS A 6 0.30 -2.02 1.66
N PRO A 7 -0.48 -1.19 2.37
CA PRO A 7 -1.88 -0.96 2.03
C PRO A 7 -2.04 0.11 0.96
N GLY A 8 -3.06 -0.03 0.12
CA GLY A 8 -3.40 0.97 -0.89
C GLY A 8 -4.70 0.67 -1.62
N SER A 9 -5.24 1.67 -2.32
CA SER A 9 -6.36 1.42 -3.24
C SER A 9 -5.88 0.82 -4.56
N PHE A 10 -4.67 1.15 -5.02
CA PHE A 10 -4.05 0.66 -6.25
C PHE A 10 -4.99 0.74 -7.47
N ASP A 11 -5.53 1.93 -7.75
CA ASP A 11 -6.59 2.15 -8.76
C ASP A 11 -6.17 3.15 -9.85
N PRO A 12 -5.30 2.77 -10.81
CA PRO A 12 -4.56 1.51 -10.87
C PRO A 12 -3.26 1.53 -10.05
N VAL A 13 -2.60 0.38 -9.92
CA VAL A 13 -1.19 0.31 -9.52
C VAL A 13 -0.34 1.13 -10.50
N THR A 14 0.73 1.76 -10.02
CA THR A 14 1.66 2.59 -10.82
C THR A 14 3.10 2.21 -10.50
N ASN A 15 4.06 2.64 -11.32
CA ASN A 15 5.48 2.38 -11.07
C ASN A 15 5.97 2.95 -9.73
N GLY A 16 5.37 4.05 -9.25
CA GLY A 16 5.64 4.57 -7.91
C GLY A 16 5.19 3.60 -6.80
N HIS A 17 4.06 2.92 -6.96
CA HIS A 17 3.64 1.87 -6.03
C HIS A 17 4.60 0.67 -6.08
N LEU A 18 4.99 0.24 -7.29
CA LEU A 18 5.87 -0.91 -7.47
C LEU A 18 7.24 -0.68 -6.83
N ASP A 19 7.84 0.52 -6.98
CA ASP A 19 9.09 0.88 -6.32
C ASP A 19 9.01 0.69 -4.79
N ILE A 20 7.94 1.21 -4.18
CA ILE A 20 7.73 1.11 -2.73
C ILE A 20 7.53 -0.34 -2.31
N ILE A 21 6.69 -1.10 -3.03
CA ILE A 21 6.41 -2.50 -2.75
C ILE A 21 7.69 -3.34 -2.83
N GLU A 22 8.48 -3.17 -3.89
CA GLU A 22 9.73 -3.92 -4.07
C GLU A 22 10.75 -3.57 -2.99
N ARG A 23 10.92 -2.29 -2.66
CA ARG A 23 11.83 -1.87 -1.58
C ARG A 23 11.38 -2.36 -0.21
N ALA A 24 10.07 -2.32 0.07
CA ALA A 24 9.50 -2.85 1.30
C ALA A 24 9.71 -4.36 1.44
N SER A 25 9.62 -5.11 0.34
CA SER A 25 9.80 -6.57 0.33
C SER A 25 11.21 -7.01 0.77
N ARG A 26 12.20 -6.13 0.65
CA ARG A 26 13.60 -6.39 1.07
C ARG A 26 13.82 -6.16 2.57
N LEU A 27 12.85 -5.58 3.28
CA LEU A 27 12.96 -5.22 4.70
C LEU A 27 12.26 -6.22 5.64
N CYS A 28 11.56 -7.21 5.09
CA CYS A 28 10.76 -8.17 5.83
C CYS A 28 10.89 -9.58 5.24
N ASP A 29 10.44 -10.58 6.02
CA ASP A 29 10.41 -11.97 5.54
C ASP A 29 9.21 -12.20 4.60
N LYS A 30 8.12 -11.44 4.82
CA LYS A 30 6.90 -11.48 4.02
C LYS A 30 6.27 -10.09 3.93
N LEU A 31 5.95 -9.65 2.71
CA LEU A 31 5.21 -8.43 2.47
C LEU A 31 3.81 -8.77 1.95
N ILE A 32 2.77 -8.24 2.59
CA ILE A 32 1.39 -8.34 2.11
C ILE A 32 1.00 -7.02 1.47
N VAL A 33 0.76 -7.00 0.16
CA VAL A 33 0.17 -5.85 -0.54
C VAL A 33 -1.34 -5.92 -0.35
N ALA A 34 -1.86 -5.04 0.50
CA ALA A 34 -3.25 -5.09 0.96
C ALA A 34 -4.12 -4.10 0.17
N VAL A 35 -4.94 -4.64 -0.75
CA VAL A 35 -5.85 -3.87 -1.59
C VAL A 35 -7.11 -3.52 -0.79
N LEU A 36 -7.28 -2.22 -0.50
CA LEU A 36 -8.43 -1.74 0.26
C LEU A 36 -9.69 -1.72 -0.61
N THR A 37 -10.77 -2.27 -0.06
CA THR A 37 -12.13 -2.13 -0.59
C THR A 37 -12.80 -0.92 0.06
N ASN A 38 -12.72 0.24 -0.61
CA ASN A 38 -13.37 1.45 -0.11
C ASN A 38 -14.75 1.62 -0.75
N ARG A 39 -15.82 1.35 0.01
CA ARG A 39 -17.21 1.48 -0.46
C ARG A 39 -17.63 2.93 -0.75
N SER A 40 -16.92 3.91 -0.20
CA SER A 40 -17.23 5.34 -0.38
C SER A 40 -16.62 5.94 -1.66
N LYS A 41 -15.76 5.20 -2.37
CA LYS A 41 -15.16 5.63 -3.64
C LYS A 41 -15.68 4.75 -4.77
N LYS A 42 -15.86 5.33 -5.96
CA LYS A 42 -16.06 4.58 -7.21
C LYS A 42 -14.69 4.37 -7.87
N PRO A 43 -14.06 3.19 -7.72
CA PRO A 43 -12.79 2.93 -8.39
C PRO A 43 -12.99 2.80 -9.90
N LEU A 44 -11.93 3.05 -10.67
CA LEU A 44 -11.93 2.82 -12.12
C LEU A 44 -11.95 1.31 -12.42
N PHE A 45 -11.15 0.55 -11.66
CA PHE A 45 -11.06 -0.90 -11.76
C PHE A 45 -11.82 -1.59 -10.62
N THR A 46 -12.41 -2.75 -10.91
CA THR A 46 -12.96 -3.65 -9.90
C THR A 46 -11.90 -4.11 -8.90
N LEU A 47 -12.30 -4.68 -7.77
CA LEU A 47 -11.33 -5.20 -6.80
C LEU A 47 -10.47 -6.31 -7.42
N GLU A 48 -11.12 -7.19 -8.17
CA GLU A 48 -10.54 -8.34 -8.85
C GLU A 48 -9.49 -7.89 -9.87
N GLU A 49 -9.81 -6.89 -10.70
CA GLU A 49 -8.87 -6.32 -11.67
C GLU A 49 -7.65 -5.69 -10.98
N ARG A 50 -7.85 -4.93 -9.90
CA ARG A 50 -6.73 -4.30 -9.17
C ARG A 50 -5.79 -5.34 -8.56
N VAL A 51 -6.35 -6.40 -7.98
CA VAL A 51 -5.57 -7.54 -7.45
C VAL A 51 -4.82 -8.25 -8.59
N GLU A 52 -5.46 -8.47 -9.73
CA GLU A 52 -4.84 -9.15 -10.86
C GLU A 52 -3.70 -8.33 -11.49
N LEU A 53 -3.88 -7.01 -11.65
CA LEU A 53 -2.82 -6.11 -12.11
C LEU A 53 -1.58 -6.19 -11.19
N LEU A 54 -1.79 -6.20 -9.88
CA LEU A 54 -0.70 -6.38 -8.91
C LEU A 54 -0.04 -7.75 -9.05
N ARG A 55 -0.81 -8.83 -9.22
CA ARG A 55 -0.27 -10.20 -9.37
C ARG A 55 0.61 -10.30 -10.60
N LEU A 56 0.16 -9.76 -11.73
CA LEU A 56 0.92 -9.75 -12.97
C LEU A 56 2.22 -8.95 -12.83
N ALA A 57 2.17 -7.78 -12.19
CA ALA A 57 3.33 -6.92 -11.98
C ALA A 57 4.37 -7.52 -11.02
N LEU A 58 3.93 -8.21 -9.96
CA LEU A 58 4.77 -8.66 -8.84
C LEU A 58 5.05 -10.17 -8.83
N LYS A 59 4.61 -10.92 -9.85
CA LYS A 59 4.76 -12.39 -9.96
C LYS A 59 6.18 -12.93 -9.76
N HIS A 60 7.18 -12.08 -9.96
CA HIS A 60 8.60 -12.44 -9.91
C HIS A 60 9.16 -12.48 -8.48
N ASN A 61 8.42 -11.95 -7.49
CA ASN A 61 8.89 -11.85 -6.10
C ASN A 61 8.08 -12.78 -5.18
N PRO A 62 8.66 -13.92 -4.74
CA PRO A 62 7.94 -14.93 -3.96
C PRO A 62 7.62 -14.49 -2.52
N ASN A 63 8.26 -13.42 -2.03
CA ASN A 63 8.06 -12.93 -0.66
C ASN A 63 6.87 -11.97 -0.56
N ILE A 64 6.21 -11.69 -1.69
CA ILE A 64 5.06 -10.79 -1.78
C ILE A 64 3.78 -11.60 -1.92
N GLU A 65 2.83 -11.35 -1.02
CA GLU A 65 1.46 -11.83 -1.12
C GLU A 65 0.53 -10.66 -1.43
N ILE A 66 -0.49 -10.89 -2.27
CA ILE A 66 -1.48 -9.87 -2.62
C ILE A 66 -2.82 -10.32 -2.05
N GLU A 67 -3.37 -9.50 -1.17
CA GLU A 67 -4.64 -9.76 -0.52
C GLU A 67 -5.54 -8.54 -0.61
N SER A 68 -6.84 -8.77 -0.70
CA SER A 68 -7.84 -7.72 -0.53
C SER A 68 -8.42 -7.77 0.87
N PHE A 69 -8.80 -6.61 1.41
CA PHE A 69 -9.51 -6.56 2.68
C PHE A 69 -10.60 -5.49 2.70
N SER A 70 -11.49 -5.62 3.68
CA SER A 70 -12.52 -4.65 4.04
C SER A 70 -12.52 -4.45 5.55
N GLY A 71 -12.84 -3.24 6.01
CA GLY A 71 -12.78 -2.88 7.43
C GLY A 71 -11.52 -2.11 7.79
N LEU A 72 -11.13 -2.15 9.06
CA LEU A 72 -9.97 -1.41 9.57
C LEU A 72 -8.67 -2.13 9.21
N LEU A 73 -7.65 -1.34 8.83
CA LEU A 73 -6.32 -1.85 8.50
C LEU A 73 -5.67 -2.56 9.70
N VAL A 74 -5.80 -2.00 10.89
CA VAL A 74 -5.22 -2.59 12.12
C VAL A 74 -5.79 -3.97 12.42
N ASP A 75 -7.08 -4.21 12.16
CA ASP A 75 -7.72 -5.52 12.35
C ASP A 75 -7.21 -6.54 11.32
N PHE A 76 -7.06 -6.11 10.07
CA PHE A 76 -6.44 -6.93 9.02
C PHE A 76 -5.00 -7.32 9.41
N MET A 77 -4.23 -6.37 9.93
CA MET A 77 -2.85 -6.62 10.37
C MET A 77 -2.79 -7.62 11.52
N LYS A 78 -3.67 -7.51 12.52
CA LYS A 78 -3.78 -8.48 13.61
C LYS A 78 -4.06 -9.88 13.09
N ALA A 79 -5.03 -10.03 12.20
CA ALA A 79 -5.37 -11.32 11.60
C ALA A 79 -4.19 -11.96 10.83
N LYS A 80 -3.25 -11.14 10.35
CA LYS A 80 -2.05 -11.58 9.63
C LYS A 80 -0.80 -11.66 10.50
N ASN A 81 -0.89 -11.33 11.80
CA ASN A 81 0.27 -11.18 12.69
C ASN A 81 1.33 -10.22 12.10
N ALA A 82 0.86 -9.17 11.41
CA ALA A 82 1.73 -8.17 10.79
C ALA A 82 2.13 -7.10 11.81
N THR A 83 3.40 -6.69 11.77
CA THR A 83 4.00 -5.81 12.78
C THR A 83 4.30 -4.40 12.26
N ALA A 84 4.24 -4.19 10.94
CA ALA A 84 4.46 -2.86 10.37
C ALA A 84 3.63 -2.58 9.13
N ILE A 85 3.18 -1.34 9.02
CA ILE A 85 2.62 -0.73 7.81
C ILE A 85 3.78 -0.10 7.04
N VAL A 86 3.87 -0.32 5.74
CA VAL A 86 4.84 0.37 4.87
C VAL A 86 4.10 1.25 3.88
N LYS A 87 4.46 2.54 3.82
CA LYS A 87 3.86 3.50 2.88
C LYS A 87 4.92 4.33 2.18
N GLY A 88 4.66 4.63 0.91
CA GLY A 88 5.43 5.61 0.16
C GLY A 88 5.10 7.01 0.65
N LEU A 89 6.12 7.81 0.91
CA LEU A 89 5.97 9.21 1.24
C LEU A 89 6.48 10.06 0.08
N ARG A 90 5.58 10.81 -0.56
CA ARG A 90 5.93 11.77 -1.61
C ARG A 90 6.19 13.13 -0.98
N PRO A 91 7.16 13.92 -1.48
CA PRO A 91 7.43 15.25 -0.96
C PRO A 91 6.19 16.15 -1.03
N VAL A 92 5.98 16.94 0.03
CA VAL A 92 5.03 18.07 0.15
C VAL A 92 3.53 17.73 0.17
N LEU A 93 3.05 16.71 -0.53
CA LEU A 93 1.60 16.50 -0.69
C LEU A 93 0.96 15.54 0.32
N ASP A 94 1.69 14.52 0.80
CA ASP A 94 1.07 13.43 1.58
C ASP A 94 1.43 13.44 3.08
N PHE A 95 2.43 14.22 3.49
CA PHE A 95 3.06 14.06 4.82
C PHE A 95 2.10 14.24 6.00
N GLU A 96 1.31 15.31 6.02
CA GLU A 96 0.43 15.60 7.16
C GLU A 96 -0.63 14.51 7.33
N TYR A 97 -1.29 14.13 6.23
CA TYR A 97 -2.30 13.07 6.22
C TYR A 97 -1.69 11.74 6.66
N GLU A 98 -0.53 11.39 6.13
CA GLU A 98 0.14 10.13 6.44
C GLU A 98 0.63 10.07 7.90
N LEU A 99 1.17 11.17 8.42
CA LEU A 99 1.57 11.28 9.81
C LEU A 99 0.37 11.14 10.75
N GLN A 100 -0.75 11.82 10.44
CA GLN A 100 -1.98 11.69 11.22
C GLN A 100 -2.47 10.24 11.26
N MET A 101 -2.45 9.56 10.11
CA MET A 101 -2.89 8.17 10.03
C MET A 101 -1.96 7.21 10.79
N ALA A 102 -0.64 7.44 10.74
CA ALA A 102 0.33 6.67 11.51
C ALA A 102 0.07 6.79 13.02
N LEU A 103 -0.16 8.02 13.52
CA LEU A 103 -0.48 8.26 14.93
C LEU A 103 -1.80 7.60 15.35
N LEU A 104 -2.83 7.65 14.48
CA LEU A 104 -4.11 6.99 14.76
C LEU A 104 -3.98 5.47 14.84
N ASN A 105 -3.28 4.86 13.87
CA ASN A 105 -3.07 3.40 13.87
C ASN A 105 -2.30 2.95 15.11
N ARG A 106 -1.27 3.70 15.52
CA ARG A 106 -0.50 3.41 16.74
C ARG A 106 -1.34 3.58 18.02
N ASN A 107 -2.27 4.52 18.04
CA ASN A 107 -3.19 4.68 19.17
C ASN A 107 -4.18 3.50 19.27
N LEU A 108 -4.66 3.00 18.12
CA LEU A 108 -5.57 1.85 18.06
C LEU A 108 -4.86 0.53 18.34
N GLU A 109 -3.61 0.39 17.90
CA GLU A 109 -2.78 -0.79 18.10
C GLU A 109 -1.32 -0.42 18.35
N PRO A 110 -0.87 -0.37 19.62
CA PRO A 110 0.46 0.09 20.00
C PRO A 110 1.63 -0.72 19.44
N ASP A 111 1.40 -2.00 19.13
CA ASP A 111 2.43 -2.91 18.62
C ASP A 111 2.62 -2.84 17.09
N ILE A 112 1.81 -2.02 16.40
CA ILE A 112 1.92 -1.78 14.95
C ILE A 112 2.70 -0.49 14.70
N GLU A 113 3.84 -0.62 14.00
CA GLU A 113 4.63 0.52 13.54
C GLU A 113 4.26 0.96 12.12
N THR A 114 4.48 2.24 11.80
CA THR A 114 4.36 2.74 10.41
C THR A 114 5.72 3.17 9.89
N VAL A 115 6.15 2.57 8.79
CA VAL A 115 7.41 2.83 8.10
C VAL A 115 7.14 3.60 6.82
N PHE A 116 7.74 4.78 6.73
CA PHE A 116 7.70 5.60 5.51
C PHE A 116 8.95 5.38 4.66
N LEU A 117 8.74 5.03 3.40
CA LEU A 117 9.79 4.99 2.39
C LEU A 117 9.67 6.23 1.52
N ILE A 118 10.73 7.02 1.43
CA ILE A 118 10.77 8.18 0.52
C ILE A 118 10.64 7.68 -0.92
N THR A 119 9.69 8.24 -1.65
CA THR A 119 9.40 7.89 -3.05
C THR A 119 10.58 8.27 -3.93
N ASN A 120 10.94 7.42 -4.90
CA ASN A 120 11.94 7.76 -5.91
C ASN A 120 11.52 9.05 -6.65
N ILE A 121 12.48 9.95 -6.88
CA ILE A 121 12.25 11.23 -7.55
C ILE A 121 11.66 11.06 -8.95
N ASP A 122 12.06 10.00 -9.66
CA ASP A 122 11.55 9.66 -11.00
C ASP A 122 10.04 9.31 -10.99
N TYR A 123 9.49 9.00 -9.81
CA TYR A 123 8.07 8.66 -9.62
C TYR A 123 7.33 9.64 -8.71
N ALA A 124 8.00 10.71 -8.24
CA ALA A 124 7.42 11.63 -7.25
C ALA A 124 6.17 12.36 -7.76
N TYR A 125 6.06 12.56 -9.08
CA TYR A 125 4.91 13.20 -9.74
C TYR A 125 3.78 12.22 -10.09
N LEU A 126 4.01 10.90 -9.96
CA LEU A 126 3.01 9.91 -10.31
C LEU A 126 1.94 9.80 -9.22
N SER A 127 0.68 9.80 -9.65
CA SER A 127 -0.46 9.41 -8.83
C SER A 127 -1.44 8.61 -9.69
N SER A 128 -2.18 7.68 -9.09
CA SER A 128 -3.22 6.96 -9.83
C SER A 128 -4.27 7.91 -10.39
N SER A 129 -4.58 9.02 -9.70
CA SER A 129 -5.49 10.05 -10.20
C SER A 129 -4.97 10.70 -11.49
N ALA A 130 -3.71 11.13 -11.52
CA ALA A 130 -3.11 11.74 -12.71
C ALA A 130 -3.02 10.76 -13.89
N VAL A 131 -2.70 9.48 -13.61
CA VAL A 131 -2.70 8.44 -14.65
C VAL A 131 -4.10 8.24 -15.24
N LYS A 132 -5.14 8.23 -14.40
CA LYS A 132 -6.53 8.11 -14.87
C LYS A 132 -6.95 9.28 -15.74
N GLU A 133 -6.63 10.51 -15.33
CA GLU A 133 -6.95 11.72 -16.09
C GLU A 133 -6.29 11.74 -17.46
N LEU A 134 -5.02 11.33 -17.57
CA LEU A 134 -4.32 11.27 -18.86
C LEU A 134 -4.81 10.16 -19.79
N ALA A 135 -5.36 9.08 -19.24
CA ALA A 135 -5.88 7.95 -20.01
C ALA A 135 -7.35 8.13 -20.43
N SER A 136 -7.99 9.24 -20.04
CA SER A 136 -9.40 9.56 -20.30
C SER A 136 -9.63 10.23 -21.66
#